data_AF-A0A2I0HHI5-F1
#
_entry.id   AF-A0A2I0HHI5-F1
#
_cell.length_a   1.000
_cell.length_b   1.000
_cell.length_c   1.000
_cell.angle_alpha   90.00
_cell.angle_beta   90.00
_cell.angle_gamma   90.00
#
_symmetry.space_group_name_H-M   'P 1'
#
loop_
_entity.id
_entity.type
_entity.pdbx_description
1 polymer ?
#
loop_
_entity_poly.entity_id
_entity_poly.type
_entity_poly.pdbx_seq_one_letter_code
_entity_poly.pdbx_strand_id
1 'polypeptide(L)'
;ARPLFKDRRKFWMMADPSLEGKYPVRGLYQALAIAAMCVQEQPSMRPVIADVVTALNYLASQKYDPSIHPVQSSKSRRASSTRAKSEEVKVTTTDDDSESN
;
A
#
# COMPACT_ATOMS: atom_id res chain seq x y z
N ALA A 1 -11.72 8.96 8.44
CA ALA A 1 -10.81 7.79 8.30
C ALA A 1 -10.60 7.31 6.86
N ARG A 2 -11.63 7.26 6.00
CA ARG A 2 -11.52 6.78 4.59
C ARG A 2 -10.45 7.38 3.67
N PRO A 3 -9.97 8.63 3.82
CA PRO A 3 -8.95 9.16 2.92
C PRO A 3 -7.65 8.35 2.94
N LEU A 4 -7.32 7.74 4.07
CA LEU A 4 -6.02 7.08 4.29
C LEU A 4 -5.96 5.65 3.75
N PHE A 5 -7.10 4.97 3.59
CA PHE A 5 -7.16 3.61 3.03
C PHE A 5 -7.06 3.56 1.50
N LYS A 6 -7.19 4.70 0.81
CA LYS A 6 -7.19 4.76 -0.67
C LYS A 6 -5.78 4.73 -1.28
N ASP A 7 -4.77 5.24 -0.59
CA ASP A 7 -3.41 5.34 -1.11
C ASP A 7 -2.49 4.26 -0.52
N ARG A 8 -2.45 3.10 -1.19
CA ARG A 8 -1.64 1.94 -0.77
C ARG A 8 -0.16 2.26 -0.62
N ARG A 9 0.34 3.32 -1.27
CA ARG A 9 1.75 3.73 -1.21
C ARG A 9 2.10 4.49 0.07
N LYS A 10 1.10 4.89 0.86
CA LYS A 10 1.26 5.72 2.08
C LYS A 10 0.83 5.01 3.36
N PHE A 11 0.61 3.70 3.33
CA PHE A 11 0.15 2.95 4.52
C PHE A 11 1.12 2.98 5.71
N TRP A 12 2.41 3.17 5.47
CA TRP A 12 3.38 3.42 6.53
C TRP A 12 3.08 4.69 7.34
N MET A 13 2.38 5.68 6.76
CA MET A 13 1.95 6.90 7.46
C MET A 13 0.79 6.65 8.44
N MET A 14 0.13 5.49 8.36
CA MET A 14 -0.92 5.09 9.31
C MET A 14 -0.39 4.31 10.50
N ALA A 15 0.86 3.84 10.44
CA ALA A 15 1.50 3.24 11.60
C ALA A 15 1.74 4.32 12.66
N ASP A 16 1.71 3.92 13.93
CA ASP A 16 2.07 4.80 15.03
C ASP A 16 3.51 5.29 14.84
N PRO A 17 3.76 6.63 14.78
CA PRO A 17 5.10 7.19 14.66
C PRO A 17 6.07 6.72 15.77
N SER A 18 5.54 6.40 16.95
CA SER A 18 6.31 5.92 18.11
C SER A 18 6.90 4.52 17.91
N LEU A 19 6.41 3.77 16.91
CA LEU A 19 7.01 2.49 16.51
C LEU A 19 8.29 2.68 15.70
N GLU A 20 8.55 3.88 15.16
CA GLU A 20 9.78 4.21 14.42
C GLU A 20 10.11 3.22 13.28
N GLY A 21 9.08 2.65 12.64
CA GLY A 21 9.24 1.63 11.60
C GLY A 21 9.55 0.21 12.10
N LYS A 22 9.57 -0.02 13.42
CA LYS A 22 9.81 -1.31 14.08
C LYS A 22 8.53 -2.17 14.10
N TYR A 23 8.05 -2.53 12.93
CA TYR A 23 6.90 -3.41 12.77
C TYR A 23 7.03 -4.24 11.48
N PRO A 24 6.42 -5.42 11.43
CA PRO A 24 6.40 -6.21 10.21
C PRO A 24 5.51 -5.50 9.19
N VAL A 25 6.11 -5.05 8.08
CA VAL A 25 5.38 -4.36 7.00
C VAL A 25 4.17 -5.18 6.53
N ARG A 26 4.34 -6.50 6.37
CA ARG A 26 3.24 -7.41 6.00
C ARG A 26 2.13 -7.46 7.04
N GLY A 27 2.48 -7.49 8.33
CA GLY A 27 1.50 -7.47 9.42
C GLY A 27 0.69 -6.17 9.45
N LEU A 28 1.34 -5.03 9.18
CA LEU A 28 0.64 -3.75 9.04
C LEU A 28 -0.36 -3.77 7.87
N TYR A 29 0.03 -4.29 6.70
CA TYR A 29 -0.90 -4.42 5.56
C TYR A 29 -2.11 -5.29 5.91
N GLN A 30 -1.92 -6.41 6.60
CA GLN A 30 -3.00 -7.30 7.00
C GLN A 30 -3.94 -6.63 8.03
N ALA A 31 -3.37 -5.97 9.05
CA ALA A 31 -4.16 -5.23 10.03
C ALA A 31 -4.99 -4.12 9.38
N LEU A 32 -4.43 -3.39 8.42
CA LEU A 32 -5.15 -2.38 7.66
C LEU A 32 -6.25 -2.98 6.78
N ALA A 33 -6.04 -4.15 6.18
CA ALA A 33 -7.08 -4.84 5.42
C ALA A 33 -8.25 -5.24 6.31
N ILE A 34 -7.98 -5.79 7.51
CA ILE A 34 -9.03 -6.11 8.50
C ILE A 34 -9.79 -4.85 8.89
N ALA A 35 -9.07 -3.78 9.25
CA ALA A 35 -9.70 -2.49 9.60
C ALA A 35 -10.55 -1.93 8.45
N ALA A 36 -10.08 -2.04 7.21
CA ALA A 36 -10.82 -1.58 6.03
C ALA A 36 -12.12 -2.36 5.81
N MET A 37 -12.15 -3.67 6.07
CA MET A 37 -13.39 -4.47 6.03
C MET A 37 -14.38 -4.03 7.12
N CYS A 38 -13.89 -3.67 8.31
CA CYS A 38 -14.75 -3.25 9.41
C CYS A 38 -15.43 -1.88 9.21
N VAL A 39 -14.79 -0.96 8.48
CA VAL A 39 -15.30 0.43 8.26
C VAL A 39 -16.03 0.64 6.92
N GLN A 40 -16.43 -0.47 6.27
CA GLN A 40 -17.20 -0.45 5.03
C GLN A 40 -18.53 0.30 5.21
N GLU A 41 -18.95 1.04 4.18
CA GLU A 41 -20.24 1.76 4.20
C GLU A 41 -21.39 0.78 4.31
N GLN A 42 -21.37 -0.24 3.47
CA GLN A 42 -22.38 -1.28 3.45
C GLN A 42 -22.21 -2.20 4.66
N PRO A 43 -23.21 -2.31 5.55
CA PRO A 43 -23.13 -3.16 6.74
C PRO A 43 -22.94 -4.65 6.42
N SER A 44 -23.51 -5.12 5.30
CA SER A 44 -23.40 -6.51 4.84
C SER A 44 -21.98 -6.93 4.44
N MET A 45 -21.10 -5.97 4.16
CA MET A 45 -19.70 -6.20 3.82
C MET A 45 -18.79 -6.24 5.04
N ARG A 46 -19.31 -5.92 6.23
CA ARG A 46 -18.54 -5.94 7.47
C ARG A 46 -18.46 -7.38 8.00
N PRO A 47 -17.28 -7.86 8.41
CA PRO A 47 -17.10 -9.22 8.89
C PRO A 47 -17.78 -9.42 10.26
N VAL A 48 -18.12 -10.67 10.58
CA VAL A 48 -18.57 -11.05 11.92
C VAL A 48 -17.41 -10.83 12.91
N ILE A 49 -17.73 -10.35 14.12
CA ILE A 49 -16.68 -10.02 15.10
C ILE A 49 -15.79 -11.22 15.46
N ALA A 50 -16.34 -12.44 15.44
CA ALA A 50 -15.58 -13.67 15.66
C ALA A 50 -14.46 -13.87 14.63
N ASP A 51 -14.73 -13.56 13.36
CA ASP A 51 -13.74 -13.66 12.27
C ASP A 51 -12.65 -12.61 12.45
N VAL A 52 -13.02 -11.40 12.87
CA VAL A 52 -12.07 -10.31 13.17
C VAL A 52 -11.13 -10.71 14.30
N VAL A 53 -11.67 -11.24 15.40
CA VAL A 53 -10.88 -11.70 16.54
C VAL A 53 -9.93 -12.82 16.13
N THR A 54 -10.42 -13.78 15.34
CA THR A 54 -9.60 -14.90 14.84
C THR A 54 -8.44 -14.40 13.98
N ALA A 55 -8.72 -13.49 13.04
CA ALA A 55 -7.70 -12.89 12.18
C ALA A 55 -6.67 -12.08 12.97
N LEU A 56 -7.11 -11.27 13.94
CA LEU A 56 -6.22 -10.49 14.80
C LEU A 56 -5.36 -11.39 15.69
N ASN A 57 -5.91 -12.48 16.23
CA ASN A 57 -5.16 -13.45 17.02
C ASN A 57 -4.05 -14.11 16.18
N TYR A 58 -4.36 -14.45 14.92
CA TYR A 58 -3.36 -14.97 13.99
C TYR A 58 -2.25 -13.95 13.69
N LEU A 59 -2.57 -12.65 13.56
CA LEU A 59 -1.57 -11.60 13.38
C LEU A 59 -0.69 -11.43 14.63
N ALA A 60 -1.30 -11.45 15.82
CA ALA A 60 -0.60 -11.31 17.07
C ALA A 60 0.32 -12.51 17.39
N SER A 61 0.03 -13.70 16.87
CA SER A 61 0.91 -14.87 17.04
C SER A 61 2.18 -14.80 16.17
N GLN A 62 2.24 -13.92 15.17
CA GLN A 62 3.43 -13.74 14.35
C GLN A 62 4.46 -12.89 15.11
N LYS A 63 5.65 -13.45 15.35
CA LYS A 63 6.74 -12.71 15.99
C LYS A 63 7.40 -11.75 14.99
N TYR A 64 7.62 -10.51 15.41
CA TYR A 64 8.40 -9.56 14.64
C TYR A 64 9.90 -9.84 14.84
N ASP A 65 10.58 -10.25 13.77
CA ASP A 65 12.03 -10.34 13.71
C ASP A 65 12.58 -9.23 12.78
N PRO A 66 13.29 -8.22 13.31
CA PRO A 66 13.90 -7.15 12.53
C PRO A 66 14.93 -7.62 11.50
N SER A 67 15.56 -8.79 11.71
CA SER A 67 16.57 -9.34 10.80
C SER A 67 15.96 -9.90 9.50
N ILE A 68 14.70 -10.35 9.58
CA ILE A 68 13.93 -10.93 8.47
C ILE A 68 13.00 -9.87 7.84
N HIS A 69 12.67 -8.82 8.60
CA HIS A 69 11.81 -7.72 8.17
C HIS A 69 12.58 -6.39 8.12
N PRO A 70 13.38 -6.17 7.07
CA PRO A 70 14.14 -4.93 6.94
C PRO A 70 13.19 -3.73 6.94
N VAL A 71 13.46 -2.82 7.87
CA VAL A 71 12.81 -1.52 7.92
C VAL A 71 13.08 -0.84 6.58
N GLN A 72 12.03 -0.49 5.84
CA GLN A 72 12.14 0.35 4.64
C GLN A 72 12.51 1.77 5.08
N SER A 73 13.72 1.93 5.61
CA SER A 73 14.31 3.22 5.86
C SER A 73 14.55 3.87 4.50
N SER A 74 13.96 5.03 4.32
CA SER A 74 13.92 5.82 3.09
C SER A 74 15.29 6.43 2.70
N LYS A 75 16.40 5.74 2.96
CA LYS A 75 17.76 6.15 2.55
C LYS A 75 18.26 5.33 1.37
N SER A 76 17.77 5.64 0.17
CA SER A 76 18.58 5.79 -1.06
C SER A 76 17.67 5.78 -2.30
N ARG A 77 17.16 6.96 -2.66
CA ARG A 77 17.06 7.31 -4.08
C ARG A 77 18.43 7.87 -4.48
N ARG A 78 19.40 7.01 -4.83
CA ARG A 78 20.54 7.40 -5.68
C ARG A 78 21.24 6.17 -6.28
N ALA A 79 20.98 6.03 -7.59
CA ALA A 79 21.85 5.54 -8.65
C ALA A 79 22.40 4.10 -8.63
N SER A 80 21.90 3.29 -9.56
CA SER A 80 22.76 2.54 -10.47
C SER A 80 22.19 2.62 -11.88
N SER A 81 22.86 3.40 -12.72
CA SER A 81 22.64 3.50 -14.16
C SER A 81 23.11 2.19 -14.81
N THR A 82 22.23 1.53 -15.57
CA THR A 82 22.63 0.69 -16.71
C THR A 82 21.66 0.93 -17.87
N ARG A 83 21.93 2.02 -18.58
CA ARG A 83 21.93 2.17 -20.05
C ARG A 83 21.27 1.02 -20.85
N ALA A 84 20.08 1.29 -21.38
CA ALA A 84 19.61 0.77 -22.67
C ALA A 84 18.90 1.90 -23.43
N LYS A 85 19.63 2.47 -24.38
CA LYS A 85 19.22 3.28 -25.54
C LYS A 85 18.25 2.41 -26.37
N SER A 86 17.16 2.82 -27.02
CA SER A 86 16.63 4.03 -27.69
C SER A 86 15.14 3.70 -28.02
N GLU A 87 14.21 4.54 -28.50
CA GLU A 87 14.22 5.66 -29.44
C GLU A 87 13.04 6.59 -29.12
N GLU A 88 13.30 7.88 -29.30
CA GLU A 88 12.33 8.97 -29.35
C GLU A 88 11.74 9.04 -30.76
N VAL A 89 10.42 8.97 -30.89
CA VAL A 89 9.73 9.43 -32.11
C VAL A 89 8.66 10.44 -31.72
N LYS A 90 9.13 11.69 -31.74
CA LYS A 90 8.51 12.94 -32.19
C LYS A 90 6.98 13.02 -32.18
N VAL A 91 6.49 13.89 -31.29
CA VAL A 91 5.19 14.57 -31.35
C VAL A 91 5.06 15.29 -32.69
N THR A 92 4.03 14.94 -33.45
CA THR A 92 3.46 15.82 -34.48
C THR A 92 1.99 16.01 -34.18
N THR A 93 1.70 17.20 -33.66
CA THR A 93 0.38 17.82 -33.70
C THR A 93 -0.05 17.95 -35.15
N THR A 94 -1.22 17.40 -35.47
CA THR A 94 -2.06 17.89 -36.56
C THR A 94 -3.48 17.94 -36.00
N ASP A 95 -3.90 19.14 -35.61
CA ASP A 95 -5.29 19.55 -35.68
C ASP A 95 -5.78 19.32 -37.12
N ASP A 96 -6.88 18.58 -37.31
CA ASP A 96 -7.95 18.85 -38.30
C ASP A 96 -9.10 17.82 -38.23
N ASP A 97 -10.30 18.34 -37.96
CA ASP A 97 -11.62 18.03 -38.53
C ASP A 97 -12.22 16.58 -38.62
N SER A 98 -13.33 16.44 -37.89
CA SER A 98 -14.67 16.05 -38.38
C SER A 98 -15.07 14.61 -38.78
N GLU A 99 -16.25 14.28 -38.22
CA GLU A 99 -17.39 13.51 -38.74
C GLU A 99 -17.43 11.96 -38.72
N SER A 100 -18.31 11.49 -37.83
CA SER A 100 -19.46 10.60 -38.09
C SER A 100 -19.29 9.32 -38.92
N ASN A 101 -19.58 8.18 -38.27
CA ASN A 101 -20.75 7.36 -38.62
C ASN A 101 -21.17 6.48 -37.43
#